data_AF-A0A1H1QPB0-F1
#
_entry.id   AF-A0A1H1QPB0-F1
#
_cell.length_a   1.000
_cell.length_b   1.000
_cell.length_c   1.000
_cell.angle_alpha   90.00
_cell.angle_beta   90.00
_cell.angle_gamma   90.00
#
_symmetry.space_group_name_H-M   'P 1'
#
loop_
_entity.id
_entity.type
_entity.pdbx_description
1 polymer ?
#
loop_
_entity_poly.entity_id
_entity_poly.type
_entity_poly.pdbx_seq_one_letter_code
_entity_poly.pdbx_strand_id
1 'polypeptide(L)'
;MWSIDFIEGLDEVAQVPKGSIAILSKIHHVMIDGSSGVGLMSILFDKNKEEKEKKPSSPKPFEPEPLPDEISLLIKSSYSFFKNPFKVPKLIGETAFSFLKVKMNNQLRVKRTSFKSSYSTPKTIFNECVSPKRTWGTAILAFDRINKLRKIIDVSVNDLILAICAGAIRRYLEEKEKLPVQPLVANVPISIRTKGEEQKMNNQISNMFIKIGTHIKNPLDRLDFIQEQTSLGKSKHKAVGAKTLSKMADAMPFGLANLAASLYSKYNIKEFHRPPFNVTITNVPGPQNPLYLKGHKVVGIFGLAPVLDGFGLIIAAFSYNGLVSITTTSDAKTMPDADKFSRYIRESANELEALILTKEKQKTVEKVKKIKSSVFFTAFKKYLIADKNLREQIIGLYDFHLNLGESEINYQLAVLKETVSVKKKKTAKPSVKIIIDDNYLINLHKKNLLLEEAIIQERLFFTGTKKNIDKFSQILSEFLEKN
;
A
#
# COMPACT_ATOMS: atom_id res chain seq x y z
N MET A 1 6.11 12.06 32.58
CA MET A 1 5.28 11.51 31.47
C MET A 1 5.73 11.99 30.09
N TRP A 2 6.39 13.14 29.99
CA TRP A 2 7.01 13.61 28.77
C TRP A 2 8.31 14.38 29.08
N SER A 3 9.17 14.57 28.09
CA SER A 3 10.32 15.49 28.10
C SER A 3 10.51 16.08 26.72
N ILE A 4 11.08 17.29 26.66
CA ILE A 4 11.45 17.95 25.41
C ILE A 4 12.90 18.38 25.54
N ASP A 5 13.73 17.94 24.60
CA ASP A 5 15.14 18.30 24.52
C ASP A 5 15.40 19.14 23.27
N PHE A 6 16.22 20.17 23.39
CA PHE A 6 16.68 21.01 22.27
C PHE A 6 18.10 20.61 21.90
N ILE A 7 18.33 20.37 20.60
CA ILE A 7 19.59 19.86 20.06
C ILE A 7 20.09 20.83 18.99
N GLU A 8 21.24 21.44 19.25
CA GLU A 8 21.95 22.34 18.34
C GLU A 8 23.12 21.61 17.65
N GLY A 9 23.80 22.28 16.71
CA GLY A 9 24.99 21.72 16.04
C GLY A 9 24.69 20.69 14.95
N LEU A 10 23.55 20.80 14.27
CA LEU A 10 23.13 19.85 13.22
C LEU A 10 23.73 20.13 11.84
N ASP A 11 24.76 20.97 11.74
CA ASP A 11 25.33 21.43 10.47
C ASP A 11 25.97 20.31 9.64
N GLU A 12 26.32 19.20 10.27
CA GLU A 12 26.85 17.99 9.63
C GLU A 12 25.75 17.04 9.11
N VAL A 13 24.48 17.27 9.48
CA VAL A 13 23.36 16.42 9.07
C VAL A 13 22.87 16.88 7.69
N ALA A 14 23.33 16.20 6.64
CA ALA A 14 23.02 16.53 5.24
C ALA A 14 21.50 16.57 4.89
N GLN A 15 20.64 16.05 5.75
CA GLN A 15 19.18 16.01 5.55
C GLN A 15 18.47 17.30 5.99
N VAL A 16 19.16 18.21 6.69
CA VAL A 16 18.61 19.48 7.16
C VAL A 16 19.51 20.65 6.75
N PRO A 17 18.97 21.86 6.55
CA PRO A 17 19.78 23.04 6.25
C PRO A 17 20.73 23.38 7.41
N LYS A 18 21.89 24.00 7.08
CA LYS A 18 22.78 24.58 8.10
C LYS A 18 22.04 25.60 8.98
N GLY A 19 22.37 25.64 10.27
CA GLY A 19 21.71 26.44 11.29
C GLY A 19 20.39 25.84 11.81
N SER A 20 20.07 24.59 11.44
CA SER A 20 18.88 23.90 11.96
C SER A 20 19.06 23.45 13.41
N ILE A 21 17.97 23.49 14.17
CA ILE A 21 17.87 22.97 15.54
C ILE A 21 16.84 21.83 15.54
N ALA A 22 17.10 20.77 16.31
CA ALA A 22 16.12 19.70 16.52
C ALA A 22 15.45 19.83 17.88
N ILE A 23 14.17 19.44 17.91
CA ILE A 23 13.38 19.31 19.13
C ILE A 23 13.03 17.83 19.26
N LEU A 24 13.61 17.17 20.25
CA LEU A 24 13.28 15.79 20.58
C LEU A 24 12.16 15.80 21.62
N SER A 25 10.98 15.34 21.23
CA SER A 25 9.84 15.19 22.14
C SER A 25 9.65 13.72 22.49
N LYS A 26 9.86 13.38 23.76
CA LYS A 26 9.63 12.05 24.31
C LYS A 26 8.33 12.08 25.11
N ILE A 27 7.36 11.26 24.71
CA ILE A 27 6.02 11.26 25.30
C ILE A 27 5.60 9.83 25.62
N HIS A 28 5.09 9.60 26.83
CA HIS A 28 4.57 8.29 27.23
C HIS A 28 3.26 7.97 26.48
N HIS A 29 3.14 6.75 25.96
CA HIS A 29 2.06 6.34 25.05
C HIS A 29 0.65 6.33 25.67
N VAL A 30 0.55 6.42 27.00
CA VAL A 30 -0.72 6.63 27.72
C VAL A 30 -1.35 7.98 27.38
N MET A 31 -0.53 9.00 27.06
CA MET A 31 -1.06 10.34 26.74
C MET A 31 -1.42 10.50 25.27
N ILE A 32 -0.68 9.82 24.37
CA ILE A 32 -0.73 10.09 22.93
C ILE A 32 -0.53 8.80 22.13
N ASP A 33 -1.40 8.52 21.15
CA ASP A 33 -1.10 7.62 20.02
C ASP A 33 -0.55 8.37 18.80
N GLY A 34 -0.08 7.64 17.79
CA GLY A 34 0.50 8.23 16.57
C GLY A 34 -0.41 9.27 15.89
N SER A 35 -1.72 9.06 15.91
CA SER A 35 -2.69 9.98 15.30
C SER A 35 -3.01 11.19 16.19
N SER A 36 -3.03 11.01 17.50
CA SER A 36 -3.23 12.06 18.51
C SER A 36 -1.98 12.93 18.65
N GLY A 37 -0.81 12.39 18.29
CA GLY A 37 0.45 13.11 18.21
C GLY A 37 0.42 14.21 17.16
N VAL A 38 -0.27 13.98 16.04
CA VAL A 38 -0.53 15.01 15.02
C VAL A 38 -1.40 16.14 15.59
N GLY A 39 -2.36 15.81 16.46
CA GLY A 39 -3.16 16.79 17.19
C GLY A 39 -2.29 17.70 18.08
N LEU A 40 -1.33 17.12 18.81
CA LEU A 40 -0.39 17.90 19.62
C LEU A 40 0.43 18.89 18.78
N MET A 41 0.77 18.54 17.53
CA MET A 41 1.48 19.45 16.63
C MET A 41 0.69 20.73 16.35
N SER A 42 -0.64 20.65 16.29
CA SER A 42 -1.48 21.83 16.08
C SER A 42 -1.51 22.80 17.28
N ILE A 43 -1.07 22.33 18.45
CA ILE A 43 -0.96 23.12 19.68
C ILE A 43 0.45 23.71 19.78
N LEU A 44 1.47 22.92 19.45
CA LEU A 44 2.88 23.31 19.60
C LEU A 44 3.39 24.21 18.48
N PHE A 45 2.84 24.08 17.26
CA PHE A 45 3.33 24.80 16.09
C PHE A 45 2.28 25.73 15.50
N ASP A 46 2.74 26.90 15.09
CA ASP A 46 1.98 27.91 14.36
C ASP A 46 1.79 27.47 12.90
N LYS A 47 0.69 27.91 12.29
CA LYS A 47 0.40 27.63 10.87
C LYS A 47 1.03 28.66 9.94
N ASN A 48 1.27 29.88 10.43
CA ASN A 48 1.80 31.00 9.66
C ASN A 48 3.09 31.54 10.27
N LYS A 49 4.01 31.98 9.41
CA LYS A 49 5.28 32.61 9.83
C LYS A 49 5.06 33.88 10.66
N GLU A 50 3.99 34.62 10.35
CA GLU A 50 3.63 35.90 10.96
C GLU A 50 3.18 35.76 12.42
N GLU A 51 2.84 34.56 12.88
CA GLU A 51 2.47 34.30 14.28
C GLU A 51 3.67 34.32 15.24
N LYS A 52 4.88 34.69 14.78
CA LYS A 52 6.10 34.81 15.61
C LYS A 52 5.89 35.62 16.89
N GLU A 53 5.14 36.71 16.80
CA GLU A 53 4.92 37.65 17.91
C GLU A 53 3.75 37.27 18.82
N LYS A 54 3.01 36.21 18.47
CA LYS A 54 1.90 35.72 19.28
C LYS A 54 2.43 35.29 20.64
N LYS A 55 2.01 36.01 21.68
CA LYS A 55 2.28 35.62 23.06
C LYS A 55 1.52 34.31 23.32
N PRO A 56 2.18 33.27 23.87
CA PRO A 56 1.47 32.08 24.30
C PRO A 56 0.41 32.51 25.31
N SER A 57 -0.79 31.92 25.23
CA SER A 57 -1.78 32.11 26.28
C SER A 57 -1.18 31.64 27.61
N SER A 58 -1.40 32.40 28.69
CA SER A 58 -1.02 31.97 30.02
C SER A 58 -1.63 30.58 30.29
N PRO A 59 -0.83 29.61 30.76
CA PRO A 59 -1.37 28.29 31.10
C PRO A 59 -2.49 28.47 32.10
N LYS A 60 -3.65 27.87 31.84
CA LYS A 60 -4.73 27.84 32.82
C LYS A 60 -4.23 27.02 34.02
N PRO A 61 -4.48 27.45 35.27
CA PRO A 61 -4.24 26.61 36.42
C PRO A 61 -4.96 25.28 36.21
N PHE A 62 -4.19 24.19 36.19
CA PHE A 62 -4.73 22.84 36.14
C PHE A 62 -4.43 22.23 37.49
N GLU A 63 -5.48 22.02 38.28
CA GLU A 63 -5.39 21.24 39.51
C GLU A 63 -5.59 19.78 39.12
N PRO A 64 -4.52 18.97 39.02
CA PRO A 64 -4.69 17.56 38.73
C PRO A 64 -5.48 16.92 39.87
N GLU A 65 -6.35 15.97 39.53
CA GLU A 65 -6.90 15.08 40.55
C GLU A 65 -5.74 14.43 41.33
N PRO A 66 -5.87 14.27 42.66
CA PRO A 66 -4.85 13.61 43.44
C PRO A 66 -4.55 12.23 42.85
N LEU A 67 -3.26 11.89 42.76
CA LEU A 67 -2.87 10.56 42.31
C LEU A 67 -3.60 9.53 43.18
N PRO A 68 -4.23 8.51 42.57
CA PRO A 68 -4.91 7.51 43.34
C PRO A 68 -3.89 6.82 44.26
N ASP A 69 -4.17 6.85 45.55
CA ASP A 69 -3.34 6.23 46.58
C ASP A 69 -3.14 4.73 46.29
N GLU A 70 -2.01 4.16 46.72
CA GLU A 70 -1.65 2.78 46.42
C GLU A 70 -2.71 1.79 46.92
N ILE A 71 -3.29 2.06 48.09
CA ILE A 71 -4.39 1.25 48.65
C ILE A 71 -5.66 1.45 47.83
N SER A 72 -5.94 2.67 47.39
CA SER A 72 -7.09 2.98 46.52
C SER A 72 -6.97 2.29 45.15
N LEU A 73 -5.78 2.20 44.57
CA LEU A 73 -5.48 1.44 43.35
C LEU A 73 -5.66 -0.07 43.57
N LEU A 74 -5.14 -0.60 44.68
CA LEU A 74 -5.31 -2.00 45.05
C LEU A 74 -6.79 -2.37 45.25
N ILE A 75 -7.55 -1.52 45.94
CA ILE A 75 -9.00 -1.71 46.17
C ILE A 75 -9.76 -1.60 44.85
N LYS A 76 -9.50 -0.60 43.99
CA LYS A 76 -10.15 -0.48 42.68
C LYS A 76 -9.83 -1.66 41.76
N SER A 77 -8.57 -2.11 41.75
CA SER A 77 -8.14 -3.29 41.01
C SER A 77 -8.80 -4.57 41.55
N SER A 78 -8.95 -4.69 42.87
CA SER A 78 -9.62 -5.81 43.53
C SER A 78 -11.15 -5.75 43.39
N TYR A 79 -11.75 -4.57 43.30
CA TYR A 79 -13.19 -4.41 43.12
C TYR A 79 -13.67 -5.00 41.79
N SER A 80 -12.86 -4.87 40.72
CA SER A 80 -13.10 -5.55 39.44
C SER A 80 -12.97 -7.08 39.56
N PHE A 81 -12.14 -7.56 40.48
CA PHE A 81 -11.98 -8.99 40.81
C PHE A 81 -13.19 -9.51 41.62
N PHE A 82 -13.68 -8.75 42.61
CA PHE A 82 -14.86 -9.09 43.41
C PHE A 82 -16.18 -9.05 42.63
N LYS A 83 -16.29 -8.25 41.55
CA LYS A 83 -17.45 -8.30 40.64
C LYS A 83 -17.51 -9.55 39.76
N ASN A 84 -16.42 -10.32 39.64
CA ASN A 84 -16.37 -11.55 38.83
C ASN A 84 -15.36 -12.57 39.40
N PRO A 85 -15.57 -13.05 40.64
CA PRO A 85 -14.58 -13.83 41.39
C PRO A 85 -14.27 -15.19 40.76
N PHE A 86 -15.15 -15.72 39.89
CA PHE A 86 -14.94 -16.99 39.18
C PHE A 86 -14.03 -16.88 37.94
N LYS A 87 -13.63 -15.68 37.50
CA LYS A 87 -12.75 -15.53 36.32
C LYS A 87 -11.30 -15.93 36.58
N VAL A 88 -10.79 -15.72 37.80
CA VAL A 88 -9.39 -16.00 38.14
C VAL A 88 -9.14 -17.47 38.51
N PRO A 89 -9.98 -18.15 39.31
CA PRO A 89 -9.85 -19.59 39.53
C PRO A 89 -9.98 -20.40 38.23
N LYS A 90 -10.81 -19.93 37.29
CA LYS A 90 -10.97 -20.56 35.98
C LYS A 90 -9.71 -20.41 35.12
N LEU A 91 -9.09 -19.23 35.09
CA LEU A 91 -7.83 -19.00 34.36
C LEU A 91 -6.63 -19.70 34.99
N ILE A 92 -6.52 -19.70 36.32
CA ILE A 92 -5.44 -20.40 37.05
C ILE A 92 -5.64 -21.92 36.93
N GLY A 93 -6.88 -22.41 37.08
CA GLY A 93 -7.24 -23.81 36.92
C GLY A 93 -7.01 -24.31 35.49
N GLU A 94 -7.43 -23.57 34.47
CA GLU A 94 -7.21 -23.92 33.06
C GLU A 94 -5.71 -23.86 32.68
N THR A 95 -4.95 -22.95 33.28
CA THR A 95 -3.49 -22.83 33.08
C THR A 95 -2.75 -23.95 33.80
N ALA A 96 -3.01 -24.18 35.09
CA ALA A 96 -2.40 -25.27 35.87
C ALA A 96 -2.77 -26.65 35.29
N PHE A 97 -4.02 -26.83 34.86
CA PHE A 97 -4.47 -28.04 34.17
C PHE A 97 -3.79 -28.19 32.80
N SER A 98 -3.56 -27.10 32.06
CA SER A 98 -2.79 -27.15 30.80
C SER A 98 -1.31 -27.47 31.03
N PHE A 99 -0.67 -26.95 32.07
CA PHE A 99 0.71 -27.27 32.44
C PHE A 99 0.84 -28.72 32.94
N LEU A 100 -0.10 -29.20 33.76
CA LEU A 100 -0.17 -30.60 34.19
C LEU A 100 -0.45 -31.54 33.01
N LYS A 101 -1.35 -31.20 32.09
CA LYS A 101 -1.57 -31.95 30.83
C LYS A 101 -0.33 -31.98 29.96
N VAL A 102 0.41 -30.87 29.86
CA VAL A 102 1.67 -30.83 29.08
C VAL A 102 2.75 -31.72 29.71
N LYS A 103 2.79 -31.81 31.04
CA LYS A 103 3.74 -32.69 31.76
C LYS A 103 3.33 -34.17 31.74
N MET A 104 2.03 -34.48 31.77
CA MET A 104 1.48 -35.86 31.68
C MET A 104 1.39 -36.39 30.24
N ASN A 105 1.17 -35.55 29.22
CA ASN A 105 1.09 -36.00 27.82
C ASN A 105 2.44 -36.27 27.14
N ASN A 106 3.56 -36.19 27.86
CA ASN A 106 4.85 -36.64 27.33
C ASN A 106 4.97 -38.18 27.25
N GLN A 107 3.96 -38.94 27.68
CA GLN A 107 3.94 -40.40 27.54
C GLN A 107 2.79 -40.99 26.70
N LEU A 108 1.81 -40.20 26.23
CA LEU A 108 0.73 -40.75 25.38
C LEU A 108 0.36 -39.81 24.23
N ARG A 109 0.45 -40.37 23.01
CA ARG A 109 0.01 -39.77 21.74
C ARG A 109 -1.45 -39.33 21.84
N VAL A 110 -1.69 -38.05 22.09
CA VAL A 110 -3.02 -37.43 21.94
C VAL A 110 -2.93 -36.28 20.96
N LYS A 111 -3.73 -36.37 19.89
CA LYS A 111 -3.92 -35.35 18.85
C LYS A 111 -4.10 -33.97 19.49
N ARG A 112 -3.06 -33.13 19.38
CA ARG A 112 -3.11 -31.71 19.78
C ARG A 112 -4.03 -30.97 18.83
N THR A 113 -5.26 -30.71 19.24
CA THR A 113 -5.99 -29.49 18.85
C THR A 113 -5.32 -28.30 19.55
N SER A 114 -4.10 -28.00 19.13
CA SER A 114 -3.51 -26.69 19.40
C SER A 114 -4.35 -25.67 18.66
N PHE A 115 -4.70 -24.55 19.30
CA PHE A 115 -4.93 -23.30 18.60
C PHE A 115 -3.69 -23.03 17.74
N LYS A 116 -3.70 -23.53 16.50
CA LYS A 116 -2.70 -23.21 15.50
C LYS A 116 -2.91 -21.73 15.21
N SER A 117 -2.13 -20.87 15.88
CA SER A 117 -1.83 -19.57 15.31
C SER A 117 -1.29 -19.85 13.92
N SER A 118 -2.10 -19.57 12.90
CA SER A 118 -1.89 -19.96 11.50
C SER A 118 -0.77 -19.14 10.82
N TYR A 119 0.00 -18.38 11.60
CA TYR A 119 1.14 -17.63 11.11
C TYR A 119 2.44 -18.35 11.50
N SER A 120 3.04 -19.02 10.51
CA SER A 120 4.40 -19.54 10.59
C SER A 120 5.42 -18.40 10.47
N THR A 121 5.43 -17.48 11.43
CA THR A 121 6.38 -16.37 11.46
C THR A 121 7.80 -16.91 11.66
N PRO A 122 8.76 -16.65 10.76
CA PRO A 122 10.13 -17.09 10.92
C PRO A 122 10.78 -16.34 12.08
N LYS A 123 11.72 -16.98 12.80
CA LYS A 123 12.60 -16.25 13.73
C LYS A 123 13.67 -15.54 12.91
N THR A 124 13.95 -14.28 13.24
CA THR A 124 14.97 -13.45 12.57
C THR A 124 15.80 -12.70 13.60
N ILE A 125 16.88 -12.05 13.15
CA ILE A 125 17.70 -11.17 14.00
C ILE A 125 16.91 -10.05 14.69
N PHE A 126 15.76 -9.66 14.12
CA PHE A 126 14.89 -8.65 14.71
C PHE A 126 14.10 -9.17 15.92
N ASN A 127 14.16 -10.46 16.22
CA ASN A 127 13.42 -11.09 17.32
C ASN A 127 14.31 -11.44 18.54
N GLU A 128 15.55 -10.96 18.56
CA GLU A 128 16.51 -11.21 19.65
C GLU A 128 16.29 -10.29 20.87
N CYS A 129 17.11 -10.42 21.92
CA CYS A 129 17.13 -9.44 23.01
C CYS A 129 17.76 -8.13 22.54
N VAL A 130 17.16 -7.01 22.92
CA VAL A 130 17.71 -5.70 22.62
C VAL A 130 18.73 -5.32 23.69
N SER A 131 19.84 -4.71 23.29
CA SER A 131 20.81 -4.09 24.18
C SER A 131 20.30 -2.73 24.72
N PRO A 132 21.07 -2.02 25.55
CA PRO A 132 20.77 -0.63 25.92
C PRO A 132 21.00 0.41 24.81
N LYS A 133 21.70 0.05 23.72
CA LYS A 133 22.07 1.00 22.65
C LYS A 133 21.10 0.92 21.48
N ARG A 134 20.59 2.07 21.03
CA ARG A 134 19.68 2.17 19.88
C ARG A 134 20.42 2.67 18.65
N THR A 135 20.03 2.15 17.49
CA THR A 135 20.41 2.69 16.19
C THR A 135 19.19 3.30 15.54
N TRP A 136 19.42 4.38 14.79
CA TRP A 136 18.34 5.11 14.15
C TRP A 136 18.79 5.56 12.76
N GLY A 137 17.88 5.47 11.79
CA GLY A 137 18.16 5.85 10.42
C GLY A 137 16.95 6.48 9.74
N THR A 138 17.21 7.29 8.73
CA THR A 138 16.20 8.09 8.01
C THR A 138 16.35 8.02 6.50
N ALA A 139 15.22 7.82 5.82
CA ALA A 139 15.06 8.03 4.39
C ALA A 139 13.93 9.02 4.14
N ILE A 140 14.18 10.05 3.32
CA ILE A 140 13.17 11.04 2.95
C ILE A 140 12.81 10.83 1.48
N LEU A 141 11.51 10.67 1.21
CA LEU A 141 10.95 10.48 -0.12
C LEU A 141 9.96 11.60 -0.45
N ALA A 142 9.83 11.95 -1.72
CA ALA A 142 8.81 12.90 -2.16
C ALA A 142 7.43 12.22 -2.18
N PHE A 143 6.44 12.82 -1.51
CA PHE A 143 5.07 12.28 -1.49
C PHE A 143 4.47 12.23 -2.89
N ASP A 144 4.75 13.22 -3.74
CA ASP A 144 4.23 13.26 -5.10
C ASP A 144 4.72 12.08 -5.96
N ARG A 145 5.98 11.66 -5.79
CA ARG A 145 6.51 10.46 -6.46
C ARG A 145 5.74 9.21 -6.02
N ILE A 146 5.59 9.01 -4.72
CA ILE A 146 4.80 7.90 -4.14
C ILE A 146 3.35 7.95 -4.66
N ASN A 147 2.72 9.12 -4.64
CA ASN A 147 1.33 9.31 -5.04
C ASN A 147 1.11 9.12 -6.54
N LYS A 148 2.10 9.43 -7.39
CA LYS A 148 2.07 9.14 -8.82
C LYS A 148 2.15 7.63 -9.05
N LEU A 149 3.14 6.97 -8.45
CA LEU A 149 3.36 5.53 -8.64
C LEU A 149 2.16 4.71 -8.20
N ARG A 150 1.62 4.97 -7.00
CA ARG A 150 0.47 4.22 -6.49
C ARG A 150 -0.79 4.36 -7.36
N LYS A 151 -0.93 5.44 -8.14
CA LYS A 151 -2.02 5.60 -9.13
C LYS A 151 -1.80 4.78 -10.39
N ILE A 152 -0.56 4.65 -10.87
CA ILE A 152 -0.22 3.91 -12.10
C ILE A 152 -0.55 2.41 -11.96
N ILE A 153 -0.27 1.85 -10.79
CA ILE A 153 -0.48 0.43 -10.46
C ILE A 153 -1.73 0.16 -9.62
N ASP A 154 -2.52 1.19 -9.32
CA ASP A 154 -3.77 1.09 -8.56
C ASP A 154 -3.63 0.41 -7.18
N VAL A 155 -2.71 0.93 -6.37
CA VAL A 155 -2.49 0.49 -4.97
C VAL A 155 -2.65 1.66 -3.99
N SER A 156 -2.79 1.37 -2.69
CA SER A 156 -2.80 2.44 -1.69
C SER A 156 -1.39 2.94 -1.38
N VAL A 157 -1.28 4.16 -0.84
CA VAL A 157 0.01 4.70 -0.36
C VAL A 157 0.65 3.78 0.69
N ASN A 158 -0.17 3.16 1.56
CA ASN A 158 0.31 2.23 2.57
C ASN A 158 0.89 0.96 1.95
N ASP A 159 0.28 0.41 0.90
CA ASP A 159 0.79 -0.79 0.22
C ASP A 159 2.15 -0.50 -0.44
N LEU A 160 2.28 0.68 -1.07
CA LEU A 160 3.55 1.09 -1.68
C LEU A 160 4.66 1.30 -0.63
N ILE A 161 4.35 1.96 0.50
CA ILE A 161 5.32 2.11 1.60
C ILE A 161 5.72 0.75 2.18
N LEU A 162 4.76 -0.16 2.39
CA LEU A 162 5.05 -1.53 2.85
C LEU A 162 5.96 -2.28 1.88
N ALA A 163 5.72 -2.17 0.58
CA ALA A 163 6.56 -2.79 -0.45
C ALA A 163 7.98 -2.21 -0.47
N ILE A 164 8.12 -0.88 -0.32
CA ILE A 164 9.42 -0.22 -0.20
C ILE A 164 10.19 -0.77 1.02
N CYS A 165 9.55 -0.81 2.18
CA CYS A 165 10.14 -1.34 3.42
C CYS A 165 10.48 -2.84 3.28
N ALA A 166 9.61 -3.65 2.68
CA ALA A 166 9.85 -5.06 2.44
C ALA A 166 11.02 -5.30 1.47
N GLY A 167 11.17 -4.44 0.47
CA GLY A 167 12.35 -4.32 -0.41
C GLY A 167 13.65 -4.18 0.39
N ALA A 168 13.69 -3.16 1.24
CA ALA A 168 14.85 -2.85 2.08
C ALA A 168 15.15 -3.98 3.08
N ILE A 169 14.13 -4.52 3.76
CA ILE A 169 14.27 -5.64 4.70
C ILE A 169 14.83 -6.87 4.02
N ARG A 170 14.29 -7.23 2.84
CA ARG A 170 14.79 -8.38 2.09
C ARG A 170 16.27 -8.19 1.79
N ARG A 171 16.65 -7.06 1.17
CA ARG A 171 18.03 -6.80 0.77
C ARG A 171 18.98 -6.82 1.96
N TYR A 172 18.58 -6.20 3.07
CA TYR A 172 19.37 -6.20 4.29
C TYR A 172 19.59 -7.63 4.82
N LEU A 173 18.52 -8.44 4.90
CA LEU A 173 18.63 -9.82 5.36
C LEU A 173 19.38 -10.73 4.38
N GLU A 174 19.27 -10.50 3.07
CA GLU A 174 20.05 -11.21 2.05
C GLU A 174 21.54 -10.94 2.23
N GLU A 175 21.93 -9.67 2.38
CA GLU A 175 23.33 -9.29 2.58
C GLU A 175 23.93 -9.88 3.87
N LYS A 176 23.11 -10.02 4.92
CA LYS A 176 23.54 -10.65 6.18
C LYS A 176 23.47 -12.18 6.13
N GLU A 177 23.09 -12.78 5.00
CA GLU A 177 22.86 -14.23 4.83
C GLU A 177 21.84 -14.80 5.83
N LYS A 178 20.86 -13.97 6.20
CA LYS A 178 19.84 -14.27 7.22
C LYS A 178 18.41 -14.11 6.70
N LEU A 179 18.20 -14.07 5.38
CA LEU A 179 16.88 -14.05 4.79
C LEU A 179 16.21 -15.43 4.95
N PRO A 180 15.07 -15.54 5.65
CA PRO A 180 14.33 -16.79 5.73
C PRO A 180 13.65 -17.16 4.41
N VAL A 181 13.43 -18.46 4.20
CA VAL A 181 12.63 -18.97 3.07
C VAL A 181 11.16 -18.54 3.19
N GLN A 182 10.64 -18.43 4.41
CA GLN A 182 9.28 -17.96 4.67
C GLN A 182 9.18 -16.43 4.62
N PRO A 183 8.03 -15.87 4.20
CA PRO A 183 7.81 -14.42 4.31
C PRO A 183 7.84 -13.96 5.76
N LEU A 184 8.45 -12.81 5.99
CA LEU A 184 8.33 -12.08 7.25
C LEU A 184 6.89 -11.59 7.44
N VAL A 185 6.49 -11.48 8.70
CA VAL A 185 5.19 -10.94 9.12
C VAL A 185 5.40 -9.55 9.71
N ALA A 186 4.68 -8.55 9.21
CA ALA A 186 4.66 -7.20 9.76
C ALA A 186 3.42 -6.98 10.62
N ASN A 187 3.60 -6.31 11.75
CA ASN A 187 2.53 -5.63 12.47
C ASN A 187 2.29 -4.26 11.84
N VAL A 188 1.09 -4.03 11.34
CA VAL A 188 0.67 -2.78 10.69
C VAL A 188 -0.49 -2.19 11.50
N PRO A 189 -0.24 -1.16 12.32
CA PRO A 189 -1.31 -0.47 13.04
C PRO A 189 -2.28 0.20 12.06
N ILE A 190 -3.58 0.02 12.29
CA ILE A 190 -4.65 0.67 11.52
C ILE A 190 -5.55 1.48 12.46
N SER A 191 -5.94 2.67 12.00
CA SER A 191 -6.94 3.49 12.69
C SER A 191 -8.31 2.80 12.64
N ILE A 192 -8.98 2.74 13.79
CA ILE A 192 -10.36 2.24 13.89
C ILE A 192 -11.40 3.37 14.03
N ARG A 193 -10.99 4.62 13.79
CA ARG A 193 -11.88 5.80 13.84
C ARG A 193 -12.97 5.73 12.76
N THR A 194 -14.23 5.85 13.16
CA THR A 194 -15.37 5.97 12.26
C THR A 194 -15.40 7.38 11.64
N LYS A 195 -15.67 7.50 10.33
CA LYS A 195 -15.86 8.82 9.69
C LYS A 195 -17.09 9.51 10.30
N GLY A 196 -16.90 10.66 10.95
CA GLY A 196 -17.98 11.49 11.50
C GLY A 196 -17.99 11.64 13.04
N GLU A 197 -17.13 10.94 13.77
CA GLU A 197 -16.96 11.15 15.21
C GLU A 197 -16.03 12.35 15.48
N GLU A 198 -16.36 13.18 16.48
CA GLU A 198 -15.52 14.30 16.94
C GLU A 198 -14.10 13.82 17.29
N GLN A 199 -13.09 14.69 17.08
CA GLN A 199 -11.69 14.43 17.44
C GLN A 199 -11.50 14.37 18.97
N LYS A 200 -12.01 13.33 19.63
CA LYS A 200 -11.68 13.04 21.03
C LYS A 200 -10.28 12.43 21.08
N MET A 201 -9.41 12.95 21.95
CA MET A 201 -8.09 12.40 22.26
C MET A 201 -8.27 11.06 22.99
N ASN A 202 -8.51 9.98 22.24
CA ASN A 202 -8.54 8.64 22.77
C ASN A 202 -7.85 7.68 21.80
N ASN A 203 -7.11 6.71 22.34
CA ASN A 203 -6.33 5.77 21.54
C ASN A 203 -7.28 4.84 20.78
N GLN A 204 -7.29 4.95 19.45
CA GLN A 204 -8.19 4.19 18.57
C GLN A 204 -7.39 3.53 17.45
N ILE A 205 -6.46 2.67 17.86
CA ILE A 205 -5.56 1.91 16.97
C ILE A 205 -5.79 0.42 17.18
N SER A 206 -5.78 -0.35 16.10
CA SER A 206 -5.78 -1.80 16.16
C SER A 206 -4.69 -2.39 15.28
N ASN A 207 -4.13 -3.53 15.69
CA ASN A 207 -3.00 -4.16 15.04
C ASN A 207 -3.46 -5.15 13.96
N MET A 208 -2.92 -5.03 12.75
CA MET A 208 -3.13 -5.96 11.65
C MET A 208 -1.81 -6.68 11.32
N PHE A 209 -1.80 -8.01 11.40
CA PHE A 209 -0.63 -8.81 11.03
C PHE A 209 -0.73 -9.30 9.59
N ILE A 210 0.26 -8.97 8.77
CA ILE A 210 0.31 -9.34 7.34
C ILE A 210 1.66 -9.90 6.95
N LYS A 211 1.70 -10.81 5.98
CA LYS A 211 2.96 -11.23 5.37
C LYS A 211 3.43 -10.16 4.39
N ILE A 212 4.71 -9.78 4.43
CA ILE A 212 5.26 -8.70 3.60
C ILE A 212 6.12 -9.20 2.42
N GLY A 213 5.92 -10.45 2.00
CA GLY A 213 6.47 -10.94 0.73
C GLY A 213 8.00 -10.99 0.65
N THR A 214 8.74 -10.96 1.77
CA THR A 214 10.23 -10.90 1.74
C THR A 214 10.89 -12.07 1.01
N HIS A 215 10.24 -13.23 0.92
CA HIS A 215 10.68 -14.38 0.10
C HIS A 215 10.58 -14.17 -1.43
N ILE A 216 9.80 -13.20 -1.91
CA ILE A 216 9.62 -12.90 -3.34
C ILE A 216 10.73 -11.97 -3.82
N LYS A 217 11.47 -12.38 -4.85
CA LYS A 217 12.59 -11.59 -5.41
C LYS A 217 12.09 -10.41 -6.22
N ASN A 218 11.18 -10.62 -7.17
CA ASN A 218 10.65 -9.56 -8.04
C ASN A 218 9.89 -8.49 -7.21
N PRO A 219 10.23 -7.19 -7.32
CA PRO A 219 9.57 -6.14 -6.55
C PRO A 219 8.09 -5.93 -6.89
N LEU A 220 7.68 -6.11 -8.15
CA LEU A 220 6.27 -5.96 -8.56
C LEU A 220 5.43 -7.12 -8.04
N ASP A 221 5.90 -8.36 -8.19
CA ASP A 221 5.19 -9.53 -7.66
C ASP A 221 5.06 -9.46 -6.13
N ARG A 222 6.08 -8.89 -5.45
CA ARG A 222 6.06 -8.65 -4.01
C ARG A 222 5.02 -7.60 -3.62
N LEU A 223 4.88 -6.55 -4.41
CA LEU A 223 3.88 -5.51 -4.18
C LEU A 223 2.46 -6.06 -4.39
N ASP A 224 2.24 -6.84 -5.44
CA ASP A 224 0.96 -7.50 -5.70
C ASP A 224 0.59 -8.45 -4.54
N PHE A 225 1.55 -9.25 -4.07
CA PHE A 225 1.38 -10.09 -2.88
C PHE A 225 1.04 -9.28 -1.63
N ILE A 226 1.73 -8.16 -1.38
CA ILE A 226 1.46 -7.29 -0.23
C ILE A 226 0.06 -6.70 -0.31
N GLN A 227 -0.38 -6.25 -1.48
CA GLN A 227 -1.74 -5.72 -1.69
C GLN A 227 -2.81 -6.78 -1.38
N GLU A 228 -2.60 -8.02 -1.80
CA GLU A 228 -3.49 -9.13 -1.46
C GLU A 228 -3.53 -9.35 0.07
N GLN A 229 -2.37 -9.38 0.73
CA GLN A 229 -2.29 -9.57 2.17
C GLN A 229 -2.91 -8.42 2.97
N THR A 230 -2.75 -7.17 2.54
CA THR A 230 -3.38 -6.02 3.20
C THR A 230 -4.89 -6.02 3.01
N SER A 231 -5.39 -6.41 1.83
CA SER A 231 -6.82 -6.58 1.55
C SER A 231 -7.44 -7.66 2.45
N LEU A 232 -6.81 -8.84 2.50
CA LEU A 232 -7.23 -9.95 3.38
C LEU A 232 -7.16 -9.57 4.86
N GLY A 233 -6.10 -8.88 5.28
CA GLY A 233 -5.90 -8.39 6.64
C GLY A 233 -7.01 -7.43 7.07
N LYS A 234 -7.35 -6.44 6.22
CA LYS A 234 -8.44 -5.49 6.48
C LYS A 234 -9.80 -6.18 6.56
N SER A 235 -10.06 -7.16 5.70
CA SER A 235 -11.30 -7.94 5.71
C SER A 235 -11.46 -8.74 7.01
N LYS A 236 -10.43 -9.50 7.40
CA LYS A 236 -10.40 -10.25 8.67
C LYS A 236 -10.52 -9.33 9.88
N HIS A 237 -9.86 -8.18 9.84
CA HIS A 237 -9.90 -7.21 10.93
C HIS A 237 -11.32 -6.66 11.15
N LYS A 238 -12.01 -6.28 10.07
CA LYS A 238 -13.43 -5.90 10.12
C LYS A 238 -14.31 -6.99 10.71
N ALA A 239 -14.04 -8.26 10.38
CA ALA A 239 -14.80 -9.41 10.85
C ALA A 239 -14.58 -9.73 12.35
N VAL A 240 -13.37 -9.50 12.89
CA VAL A 240 -13.04 -9.82 14.30
C VAL A 240 -13.61 -8.80 15.29
N GLY A 241 -14.01 -7.61 14.81
CA GLY A 241 -14.70 -6.58 15.59
C GLY A 241 -13.80 -5.95 16.67
N ALA A 242 -13.53 -4.65 16.57
CA ALA A 242 -12.71 -3.89 17.52
C ALA A 242 -13.16 -4.04 18.99
N LYS A 243 -14.46 -4.30 19.22
CA LYS A 243 -15.04 -4.57 20.55
C LYS A 243 -14.48 -5.83 21.22
N THR A 244 -14.09 -6.85 20.47
CA THR A 244 -13.58 -8.12 21.02
C THR A 244 -12.16 -7.94 21.56
N LEU A 245 -11.31 -7.20 20.84
CA LEU A 245 -9.93 -6.96 21.23
C LEU A 245 -9.82 -5.98 22.40
N SER A 246 -10.65 -4.92 22.43
CA SER A 246 -10.75 -4.00 23.57
C SER A 246 -11.20 -4.74 24.84
N LYS A 247 -12.22 -5.60 24.75
CA LYS A 247 -12.71 -6.40 25.88
C LYS A 247 -11.66 -7.37 26.44
N MET A 248 -10.72 -7.85 25.62
CA MET A 248 -9.61 -8.70 26.09
C MET A 248 -8.53 -7.89 26.82
N ALA A 249 -8.22 -6.67 26.34
CA ALA A 249 -7.29 -5.77 27.00
C ALA A 249 -7.85 -5.25 28.34
N ASP A 250 -9.14 -4.91 28.39
CA ASP A 250 -9.84 -4.46 29.59
C ASP A 250 -9.97 -5.56 30.68
N ALA A 251 -9.80 -6.83 30.29
CA ALA A 251 -9.94 -7.97 31.19
C ALA A 251 -8.64 -8.36 31.92
N MET A 252 -7.48 -7.80 31.57
CA MET A 252 -6.21 -8.09 32.22
C MET A 252 -5.82 -6.99 33.23
N PRO A 253 -5.75 -7.28 34.53
CA PRO A 253 -5.20 -6.34 35.51
C PRO A 253 -3.77 -5.93 35.17
N PHE A 254 -3.48 -4.63 35.14
CA PHE A 254 -2.17 -4.07 34.75
C PHE A 254 -0.98 -4.67 35.51
N GLY A 255 -1.14 -4.97 36.80
CA GLY A 255 -0.11 -5.61 37.62
C GLY A 255 0.28 -7.01 37.10
N LEU A 256 -0.70 -7.80 36.64
CA LEU A 256 -0.44 -9.12 36.05
C LEU A 256 0.20 -9.02 34.67
N ALA A 257 -0.16 -8.00 33.87
CA ALA A 257 0.49 -7.75 32.59
C ALA A 257 1.97 -7.33 32.74
N ASN A 258 2.28 -6.45 33.70
CA ASN A 258 3.65 -6.03 33.99
C ASN A 258 4.49 -7.18 34.55
N LEU A 259 3.93 -7.99 35.45
CA LEU A 259 4.59 -9.18 35.95
C LEU A 259 4.83 -10.17 34.81
N ALA A 260 3.83 -10.47 33.98
CA ALA A 260 3.99 -11.35 32.83
C ALA A 260 5.05 -10.84 31.84
N ALA A 261 5.07 -9.55 31.51
CA ALA A 261 6.08 -8.95 30.64
C ALA A 261 7.49 -9.02 31.25
N SER A 262 7.61 -8.74 32.55
CA SER A 262 8.87 -8.81 33.28
C SER A 262 9.40 -10.25 33.36
N LEU A 263 8.53 -11.22 33.64
CA LEU A 263 8.88 -12.65 33.65
C LEU A 263 9.22 -13.14 32.24
N TYR A 264 8.50 -12.67 31.21
CA TYR A 264 8.75 -13.00 29.82
C TYR A 264 10.15 -12.57 29.37
N SER A 265 10.57 -11.35 29.74
CA SER A 265 11.93 -10.86 29.48
C SER A 265 12.97 -11.56 30.38
N LYS A 266 12.74 -11.64 31.69
CA LYS A 266 13.67 -12.23 32.67
C LYS A 266 13.99 -13.70 32.41
N TYR A 267 13.00 -14.48 31.94
CA TYR A 267 13.17 -15.92 31.69
C TYR A 267 13.34 -16.28 30.20
N ASN A 268 13.61 -15.30 29.32
CA ASN A 268 13.79 -15.51 27.88
C ASN A 268 12.66 -16.36 27.23
N ILE A 269 11.41 -16.20 27.68
CA ILE A 269 10.30 -17.09 27.28
C ILE A 269 10.06 -17.08 25.75
N LYS A 270 10.49 -16.02 25.06
CA LYS A 270 10.53 -15.93 23.59
C LYS A 270 11.30 -17.04 22.88
N GLU A 271 12.29 -17.64 23.53
CA GLU A 271 13.05 -18.74 22.93
C GLU A 271 12.15 -19.97 22.70
N PHE A 272 11.10 -20.14 23.50
CA PHE A 272 10.22 -21.31 23.49
C PHE A 272 9.02 -21.20 22.54
N HIS A 273 8.83 -20.09 21.82
CA HIS A 273 7.76 -19.94 20.83
C HIS A 273 8.19 -19.12 19.61
N ARG A 274 7.38 -19.17 18.54
CA ARG A 274 7.59 -18.31 17.37
C ARG A 274 7.07 -16.91 17.67
N PRO A 275 7.76 -15.84 17.23
CA PRO A 275 7.31 -14.48 17.45
C PRO A 275 5.99 -14.24 16.70
N PRO A 276 5.09 -13.38 17.22
CA PRO A 276 3.85 -13.07 16.52
C PRO A 276 4.08 -12.31 15.21
N PHE A 277 5.16 -11.52 15.13
CA PHE A 277 5.59 -10.76 13.95
C PHE A 277 7.09 -10.45 14.02
N ASN A 278 7.69 -10.01 12.91
CA ASN A 278 9.12 -9.69 12.79
C ASN A 278 9.42 -8.20 12.92
N VAL A 279 8.51 -7.36 12.44
CA VAL A 279 8.70 -5.91 12.33
C VAL A 279 7.37 -5.19 12.54
N THR A 280 7.41 -4.01 13.16
CA THR A 280 6.27 -3.08 13.12
C THR A 280 6.51 -2.04 12.03
N ILE A 281 5.54 -1.85 11.15
CA ILE A 281 5.58 -0.79 10.12
C ILE A 281 4.33 0.07 10.31
N THR A 282 4.55 1.32 10.71
CA THR A 282 3.48 2.30 10.94
C THR A 282 3.56 3.43 9.93
N ASN A 283 2.40 3.99 9.56
CA ASN A 283 2.30 5.12 8.64
C ASN A 283 1.34 6.15 9.22
N VAL A 284 1.88 7.31 9.58
CA VAL A 284 1.14 8.41 10.21
C VAL A 284 1.04 9.59 9.23
N PRO A 285 -0.18 9.91 8.74
CA PRO A 285 -0.37 11.10 7.91
C PRO A 285 -0.28 12.35 8.80
N GLY A 286 0.66 13.23 8.49
CA GLY A 286 0.82 14.52 9.16
C GLY A 286 0.29 15.70 8.34
N PRO A 287 0.58 16.93 8.79
CA PRO A 287 0.10 18.15 8.16
C PRO A 287 0.61 18.33 6.72
N GLN A 288 -0.27 18.78 5.84
CA GLN A 288 0.06 19.02 4.42
C GLN A 288 0.70 20.39 4.17
N ASN A 289 0.49 21.34 5.08
CA ASN A 289 1.02 22.70 5.01
C ASN A 289 2.23 22.84 5.95
N PRO A 290 3.14 23.80 5.65
CA PRO A 290 4.26 24.07 6.53
C PRO A 290 3.77 24.51 7.92
N LEU A 291 4.61 24.19 8.91
CA LEU A 291 4.42 24.54 10.31
C LEU A 291 5.59 25.42 10.73
N TYR A 292 5.36 26.26 11.73
CA TYR A 292 6.35 27.19 12.24
C TYR A 292 6.42 27.11 13.76
N LEU A 293 7.59 27.34 14.32
CA LEU A 293 7.77 27.56 15.75
C LEU A 293 8.41 28.93 15.94
N LYS A 294 7.68 29.87 16.54
CA LYS A 294 8.18 31.25 16.73
C LYS A 294 8.73 31.85 15.43
N GLY A 295 7.99 31.66 14.33
CA GLY A 295 8.36 32.13 12.99
C GLY A 295 9.42 31.32 12.25
N HIS A 296 10.01 30.28 12.86
CA HIS A 296 10.99 29.41 12.21
C HIS A 296 10.29 28.21 11.58
N LYS A 297 10.56 27.95 10.30
CA LYS A 297 9.90 26.88 9.54
C LYS A 297 10.38 25.51 10.02
N VAL A 298 9.44 24.61 10.28
CA VAL A 298 9.74 23.19 10.48
C VAL A 298 10.14 22.58 9.13
N VAL A 299 11.36 22.06 9.04
CA VAL A 299 11.93 21.51 7.79
C VAL A 299 11.76 19.99 7.67
N GLY A 300 11.54 19.31 8.79
CA GLY A 300 11.36 17.86 8.83
C GLY A 300 10.73 17.41 10.15
N ILE A 301 9.99 16.32 10.09
CA ILE A 301 9.43 15.64 11.25
C ILE A 301 9.78 14.17 11.09
N PHE A 302 10.30 13.58 12.16
CA PHE A 302 10.82 12.22 12.11
C PHE A 302 10.28 11.40 13.27
N GLY A 303 9.84 10.18 12.99
CA GLY A 303 9.36 9.27 14.01
C GLY A 303 10.50 8.57 14.75
N LEU A 304 10.41 8.51 16.07
CA LEU A 304 11.19 7.59 16.90
C LEU A 304 10.20 6.71 17.66
N ALA A 305 10.31 5.40 17.49
CA ALA A 305 9.44 4.45 18.16
C ALA A 305 10.29 3.43 18.93
N PRO A 306 9.84 3.01 20.13
CA PRO A 306 10.63 2.12 20.97
C PRO A 306 10.72 0.71 20.37
N VAL A 307 11.87 0.07 20.58
CA VAL A 307 12.06 -1.37 20.35
C VAL A 307 12.11 -2.12 21.68
N LEU A 308 11.67 -3.38 21.64
CA LEU A 308 11.48 -4.23 22.80
C LEU A 308 12.16 -5.59 22.53
N ASP A 309 12.41 -6.36 23.58
CA ASP A 309 12.86 -7.74 23.43
C ASP A 309 11.91 -8.53 22.53
N GLY A 310 12.44 -9.20 21.50
CA GLY A 310 11.60 -9.91 20.53
C GLY A 310 11.07 -9.04 19.38
N PHE A 311 11.19 -7.71 19.47
CA PHE A 311 10.69 -6.72 18.52
C PHE A 311 11.73 -5.61 18.31
N GLY A 312 12.91 -6.03 17.86
CA GLY A 312 14.10 -5.21 17.69
C GLY A 312 14.09 -4.28 16.48
N LEU A 313 13.04 -4.28 15.65
CA LEU A 313 12.92 -3.40 14.48
C LEU A 313 11.53 -2.76 14.40
N ILE A 314 11.51 -1.43 14.29
CA ILE A 314 10.32 -0.65 13.98
C ILE A 314 10.63 0.37 12.90
N ILE A 315 9.72 0.47 11.92
CA ILE A 315 9.80 1.41 10.81
C ILE A 315 8.58 2.34 10.90
N ALA A 316 8.82 3.65 10.94
CA ALA A 316 7.76 4.64 10.99
C ALA A 316 7.84 5.55 9.75
N ALA A 317 6.78 5.51 8.95
CA ALA A 317 6.54 6.49 7.90
C ALA A 317 5.72 7.66 8.48
N PHE A 318 6.17 8.88 8.24
CA PHE A 318 5.47 10.11 8.60
C PHE A 318 5.41 11.03 7.38
N SER A 319 4.22 11.49 7.03
CA SER A 319 4.04 12.43 5.91
C SER A 319 3.96 13.87 6.41
N TYR A 320 4.74 14.78 5.85
CA TYR A 320 4.74 16.20 6.21
C TYR A 320 5.10 17.06 5.02
N ASN A 321 4.27 18.07 4.72
CA ASN A 321 4.58 19.13 3.76
C ASN A 321 5.20 18.64 2.43
N GLY A 322 4.54 17.66 1.78
CA GLY A 322 4.98 17.09 0.51
C GLY A 322 6.10 16.03 0.59
N LEU A 323 6.60 15.72 1.79
CA LEU A 323 7.62 14.71 2.04
C LEU A 323 7.07 13.55 2.87
N VAL A 324 7.69 12.38 2.71
CA VAL A 324 7.48 11.20 3.57
C VAL A 324 8.82 10.82 4.17
N SER A 325 8.97 10.98 5.47
CA SER A 325 10.11 10.45 6.21
C SER A 325 9.81 9.00 6.60
N ILE A 326 10.66 8.07 6.19
CA ILE A 326 10.67 6.69 6.65
C ILE A 326 11.84 6.56 7.61
N THR A 327 11.55 6.38 8.89
CA THR A 327 12.54 6.26 9.94
C THR A 327 12.60 4.83 10.43
N THR A 328 13.78 4.39 10.82
CA THR A 328 14.01 3.06 11.35
C THR A 328 14.61 3.21 12.74
N THR A 329 14.03 2.54 13.74
CA THR A 329 14.65 2.40 15.06
C THR A 329 14.95 0.92 15.27
N SER A 330 16.18 0.64 15.66
CA SER A 330 16.61 -0.72 15.97
C SER A 330 17.59 -0.75 17.14
N ASP A 331 18.05 -1.95 17.47
CA ASP A 331 19.04 -2.18 18.51
C ASP A 331 20.43 -2.37 17.90
N ALA A 332 21.45 -1.77 18.52
CA ALA A 332 22.81 -1.81 17.99
C ALA A 332 23.39 -3.22 17.90
N LYS A 333 22.91 -4.18 18.72
CA LYS A 333 23.35 -5.58 18.66
C LYS A 333 22.72 -6.34 17.50
N THR A 334 21.47 -6.07 17.16
CA THR A 334 20.73 -6.81 16.12
C THR A 334 20.87 -6.19 14.73
N MET A 335 20.91 -4.87 14.66
CA MET A 335 21.06 -4.10 13.43
C MET A 335 21.87 -2.81 13.71
N PRO A 336 23.21 -2.93 13.74
CA PRO A 336 24.10 -1.79 13.98
C PRO A 336 24.07 -0.73 12.86
N ASP A 337 23.68 -1.12 11.65
CA ASP A 337 23.85 -0.37 10.40
C ASP A 337 22.52 0.24 9.88
N ALA A 338 21.81 0.96 10.74
CA ALA A 338 20.55 1.65 10.39
C ALA A 338 20.69 2.68 9.25
N ASP A 339 21.85 3.33 9.13
CA ASP A 339 22.14 4.28 8.04
C ASP A 339 22.22 3.57 6.69
N LYS A 340 22.82 2.38 6.67
CA LYS A 340 22.90 1.52 5.48
C LYS A 340 21.51 1.04 5.09
N PHE A 341 20.71 0.63 6.06
CA PHE A 341 19.31 0.25 5.82
C PHE A 341 18.47 1.40 5.24
N SER A 342 18.72 2.63 5.69
CA SER A 342 18.08 3.82 5.14
C SER A 342 18.43 4.07 3.67
N ARG A 343 19.64 3.70 3.24
CA ARG A 343 19.99 3.64 1.81
C ARG A 343 19.15 2.59 1.07
N TYR A 344 18.96 1.40 1.66
CA TYR A 344 18.15 0.34 1.06
C TYR A 344 16.66 0.70 0.92
N ILE A 345 16.12 1.52 1.83
CA ILE A 345 14.78 2.09 1.65
C ILE A 345 14.73 2.95 0.38
N ARG A 346 15.69 3.86 0.18
CA ARG A 346 15.74 4.73 -1.01
C ARG A 346 15.94 3.93 -2.30
N GLU A 347 16.84 2.95 -2.28
CA GLU A 347 17.13 2.11 -3.44
C GLU A 347 15.93 1.23 -3.81
N SER A 348 15.24 0.65 -2.82
CA SER A 348 13.99 -0.09 -3.00
C SER A 348 12.89 0.79 -3.63
N ALA A 349 12.76 2.04 -3.17
CA ALA A 349 11.82 2.99 -3.76
C ALA A 349 12.17 3.33 -5.22
N ASN A 350 13.44 3.55 -5.52
CA ASN A 350 13.91 3.83 -6.88
C ASN A 350 13.73 2.62 -7.82
N GLU A 351 13.97 1.41 -7.33
CA GLU A 351 13.76 0.16 -8.09
C GLU A 351 12.28 -0.02 -8.46
N LEU A 352 11.38 0.12 -7.47
CA LEU A 352 9.93 0.07 -7.72
C LEU A 352 9.48 1.15 -8.71
N GLU A 353 9.97 2.38 -8.57
CA GLU A 353 9.66 3.46 -9.51
C GLU A 353 10.06 3.13 -10.94
N ALA A 354 11.30 2.65 -11.15
CA ALA A 354 11.79 2.30 -12.47
C ALA A 354 10.94 1.18 -13.12
N LEU A 355 10.58 0.15 -12.35
CA LEU A 355 9.76 -0.97 -12.83
C LEU A 355 8.32 -0.52 -13.16
N ILE A 356 7.70 0.29 -12.30
CA ILE A 356 6.34 0.80 -12.50
C ILE A 356 6.26 1.68 -13.75
N LEU A 357 7.19 2.62 -13.91
CA LEU A 357 7.23 3.52 -15.07
C LEU A 357 7.52 2.75 -16.38
N THR A 358 8.31 1.68 -16.32
CA THR A 358 8.55 0.80 -17.47
C THR A 358 7.27 0.06 -17.87
N LYS A 359 6.53 -0.49 -16.90
CA LYS A 359 5.24 -1.16 -17.13
C LYS A 359 4.19 -0.21 -17.70
N GLU A 360 4.15 1.05 -17.25
CA GLU A 360 3.26 2.09 -17.80
C GLU A 360 3.58 2.39 -19.27
N LYS A 361 4.88 2.54 -19.59
CA LYS A 361 5.33 2.73 -20.97
C LYS A 361 4.96 1.54 -21.85
N GLN A 362 5.18 0.31 -21.39
CA GLN A 362 4.79 -0.91 -22.13
C GLN A 362 3.29 -0.99 -22.37
N LYS A 363 2.45 -0.76 -21.34
CA LYS A 363 0.98 -0.69 -21.50
C LYS A 363 0.55 0.38 -22.50
N THR A 364 1.25 1.51 -22.53
CA THR A 364 0.98 2.59 -23.48
C THR A 364 1.37 2.17 -24.90
N VAL A 365 2.50 1.48 -25.07
CA VAL A 365 2.95 0.94 -26.37
C VAL A 365 2.03 -0.18 -26.87
N GLU A 366 1.57 -1.09 -26.00
CA GLU A 366 0.60 -2.14 -26.35
C GLU A 366 -0.77 -1.56 -26.74
N LYS A 367 -1.27 -0.55 -26.01
CA LYS A 367 -2.47 0.21 -26.39
C LYS A 367 -2.30 0.98 -27.69
N VAL A 368 -1.07 1.30 -28.08
CA VAL A 368 -0.72 1.95 -29.36
C VAL A 368 -0.13 0.91 -30.33
N LYS A 369 -0.60 -0.35 -30.33
CA LYS A 369 -0.36 -1.25 -31.46
C LYS A 369 -0.81 -0.54 -32.76
N LYS A 370 0.17 -0.25 -33.61
CA LYS A 370 0.01 0.53 -34.85
C LYS A 370 -0.93 -0.23 -35.79
N ILE A 371 -2.07 0.39 -36.09
CA ILE A 371 -3.10 -0.16 -36.98
C ILE A 371 -2.50 -0.32 -38.38
N LYS A 372 -2.25 -1.56 -38.80
CA LYS A 372 -1.58 -1.88 -40.06
C LYS A 372 -2.45 -1.49 -41.25
N SER A 373 -3.77 -1.62 -41.14
CA SER A 373 -4.74 -1.25 -42.16
C SER A 373 -5.00 0.26 -42.29
N SER A 374 -4.27 1.13 -41.58
CA SER A 374 -4.40 2.59 -41.73
C SER A 374 -4.16 3.08 -43.18
N VAL A 375 -3.29 2.39 -43.92
CA VAL A 375 -3.03 2.65 -45.34
C VAL A 375 -4.25 2.30 -46.21
N PHE A 376 -4.95 1.19 -45.91
CA PHE A 376 -6.19 0.80 -46.60
C PHE A 376 -7.25 1.90 -46.51
N PHE A 377 -7.54 2.43 -45.31
CA PHE A 377 -8.56 3.47 -45.15
C PHE A 377 -8.22 4.76 -45.91
N THR A 378 -6.94 5.09 -45.99
CA THR A 378 -6.46 6.26 -46.73
C THR A 378 -6.63 6.07 -48.23
N ALA A 379 -6.23 4.91 -48.75
CA ALA A 379 -6.37 4.55 -50.16
C ALA A 379 -7.84 4.42 -50.58
N PHE A 380 -8.66 3.72 -49.79
CA PHE A 380 -10.07 3.51 -50.08
C PHE A 380 -10.87 4.82 -50.05
N LYS A 381 -10.57 5.71 -49.09
CA LYS A 381 -11.15 7.06 -49.06
C LYS A 381 -10.81 7.83 -50.34
N LYS A 382 -9.54 7.77 -50.81
CA LYS A 382 -9.11 8.44 -52.04
C LYS A 382 -9.83 7.88 -53.27
N TYR A 383 -9.97 6.56 -53.35
CA TYR A 383 -10.71 5.86 -54.40
C TYR A 383 -12.16 6.35 -54.50
N LEU A 384 -12.89 6.41 -53.37
CA LEU A 384 -14.28 6.87 -53.34
C LEU A 384 -14.46 8.37 -53.61
N ILE A 385 -13.43 9.18 -53.39
CA ILE A 385 -13.46 10.62 -53.73
C ILE A 385 -13.27 10.82 -55.24
N ALA A 386 -12.43 9.99 -55.88
CA ALA A 386 -12.07 10.11 -57.29
C ALA A 386 -13.22 9.82 -58.26
N ASP A 387 -14.20 8.98 -57.87
CA ASP A 387 -15.33 8.60 -58.73
C ASP A 387 -16.67 8.96 -58.08
N LYS A 388 -17.37 9.93 -58.68
CA LYS A 388 -18.69 10.39 -58.22
C LYS A 388 -19.78 9.33 -58.41
N ASN A 389 -19.74 8.58 -59.51
CA ASN A 389 -20.76 7.57 -59.83
C ASN A 389 -20.68 6.41 -58.83
N LEU A 390 -19.47 5.96 -58.48
CA LEU A 390 -19.26 4.95 -57.44
C LEU A 390 -19.75 5.44 -56.07
N ARG A 391 -19.47 6.71 -55.71
CA ARG A 391 -19.90 7.30 -54.44
C ARG A 391 -21.43 7.33 -54.29
N GLU A 392 -22.16 7.67 -55.35
CA GLU A 392 -23.61 7.72 -55.32
C GLU A 392 -24.28 6.35 -55.13
N GLN A 393 -23.60 5.26 -55.51
CA GLN A 393 -24.12 3.89 -55.37
C GLN A 393 -24.12 3.37 -53.92
N ILE A 394 -23.22 3.88 -53.07
CA ILE A 394 -22.98 3.44 -51.68
C ILE A 394 -23.10 4.57 -50.65
N ILE A 395 -24.07 5.47 -50.81
CA ILE A 395 -24.35 6.48 -49.78
C ILE A 395 -24.82 5.79 -48.49
N GLY A 396 -24.12 6.03 -47.38
CA GLY A 396 -24.40 5.35 -46.12
C GLY A 396 -23.27 5.43 -45.10
N LEU A 397 -23.48 4.75 -43.97
CA LEU A 397 -22.50 4.61 -42.90
C LEU A 397 -22.03 3.16 -42.85
N TYR A 398 -20.73 2.95 -42.93
CA TYR A 398 -20.13 1.61 -42.97
C TYR A 398 -19.18 1.46 -41.79
N ASP A 399 -19.43 0.47 -40.93
CA ASP A 399 -18.63 0.26 -39.72
C ASP A 399 -17.65 -0.90 -39.93
N PHE A 400 -16.36 -0.61 -39.86
CA PHE A 400 -15.29 -1.60 -39.81
C PHE A 400 -14.93 -1.90 -38.36
N HIS A 401 -15.31 -3.07 -37.91
CA HIS A 401 -14.94 -3.64 -36.63
C HIS A 401 -13.65 -4.45 -36.84
N LEU A 402 -12.53 -3.88 -36.39
CA LEU A 402 -11.21 -4.48 -36.55
C LEU A 402 -10.77 -5.18 -35.27
N ASN A 403 -10.40 -6.46 -35.39
CA ASN A 403 -9.77 -7.17 -34.28
C ASN A 403 -8.24 -7.05 -34.38
N LEU A 404 -7.61 -6.74 -33.25
CA LEU A 404 -6.16 -6.58 -33.08
C LEU A 404 -5.55 -7.71 -32.23
N GLY A 405 -6.26 -8.84 -32.11
CA GLY A 405 -5.95 -9.96 -31.22
C GLY A 405 -6.59 -9.78 -29.84
N GLU A 406 -5.97 -8.97 -28.97
CA GLU A 406 -6.44 -8.75 -27.58
C GLU A 406 -7.31 -7.48 -27.41
N SER A 407 -7.55 -6.74 -28.49
CA SER A 407 -8.37 -5.52 -28.48
C SER A 407 -9.09 -5.33 -29.79
N GLU A 408 -10.14 -4.50 -29.78
CA GLU A 408 -10.97 -4.21 -30.94
C GLU A 408 -11.08 -2.70 -31.14
N ILE A 409 -11.13 -2.26 -32.40
CA ILE A 409 -11.35 -0.87 -32.76
C ILE A 409 -12.40 -0.74 -33.86
N ASN A 410 -13.23 0.29 -33.79
CA ASN A 410 -14.25 0.56 -34.78
C ASN A 410 -13.91 1.81 -35.60
N TYR A 411 -13.93 1.67 -36.91
CA TYR A 411 -13.84 2.76 -37.87
C TYR A 411 -15.15 2.92 -38.62
N GLN A 412 -15.73 4.11 -38.55
CA GLN A 412 -16.86 4.50 -39.38
C GLN A 412 -16.34 5.13 -40.66
N LEU A 413 -16.70 4.56 -41.80
CA LEU A 413 -16.63 5.18 -43.12
C LEU A 413 -18.00 5.81 -43.42
N ALA A 414 -18.06 7.14 -43.43
CA ALA A 414 -19.25 7.89 -43.82
C ALA A 414 -19.10 8.32 -45.28
N VAL A 415 -20.01 7.83 -46.13
CA VAL A 415 -20.10 8.17 -47.56
C VAL A 415 -21.35 9.03 -47.75
N LEU A 416 -21.14 10.32 -47.98
CA LEU A 416 -22.19 11.31 -48.25
C LEU A 416 -22.07 11.77 -49.71
N LYS A 417 -23.11 12.45 -50.24
CA LYS A 417 -23.12 12.94 -51.63
C LYS A 417 -21.87 13.74 -52.01
N GLU A 418 -21.41 14.59 -51.10
CA GLU A 418 -20.31 15.55 -51.35
C GLU A 418 -19.01 15.21 -50.59
N THR A 419 -19.06 14.33 -49.59
CA THR A 419 -17.90 14.06 -48.73
C THR A 419 -17.76 12.59 -48.36
N VAL A 420 -16.51 12.15 -48.20
CA VAL A 420 -16.16 10.83 -47.64
C VAL A 420 -15.28 11.07 -46.42
N SER A 421 -15.60 10.46 -45.29
CA SER A 421 -14.79 10.58 -44.06
C SER A 421 -14.64 9.25 -43.35
N VAL A 422 -13.47 9.05 -42.73
CA VAL A 422 -13.17 7.89 -41.90
C VAL A 422 -12.86 8.38 -40.49
N LYS A 423 -13.59 7.88 -39.48
CA LYS A 423 -13.43 8.30 -38.08
C LYS A 423 -13.43 7.08 -37.15
N LYS A 424 -12.64 7.16 -36.07
CA LYS A 424 -12.64 6.15 -34.99
C LYS A 424 -13.90 6.33 -34.13
N LYS A 425 -15.01 5.71 -34.53
CA LYS A 425 -16.31 5.77 -33.82
C LYS A 425 -17.16 4.55 -34.21
N LYS A 426 -18.09 4.17 -33.33
CA LYS A 426 -19.11 3.15 -33.57
C LYS A 426 -20.46 3.80 -33.91
N THR A 427 -21.14 3.29 -34.92
CA THR A 427 -22.47 3.75 -35.36
C THR A 427 -23.57 2.88 -34.75
N ALA A 428 -24.69 3.47 -34.36
CA ALA A 428 -25.83 2.71 -33.83
C ALA A 428 -26.56 1.87 -34.90
N LYS A 429 -26.64 2.37 -36.13
CA LYS A 429 -27.32 1.72 -37.27
C LYS A 429 -26.51 1.90 -38.57
N PRO A 430 -25.42 1.13 -38.77
CA PRO A 430 -24.66 1.18 -40.03
C PRO A 430 -25.44 0.51 -41.17
N SER A 431 -25.22 0.98 -42.40
CA SER A 431 -25.72 0.36 -43.64
C SER A 431 -25.13 -1.02 -43.87
N VAL A 432 -23.84 -1.19 -43.53
CA VAL A 432 -23.13 -2.47 -43.46
C VAL A 432 -22.12 -2.40 -42.31
N LYS A 433 -22.05 -3.46 -41.51
CA LYS A 433 -20.97 -3.69 -40.55
C LYS A 433 -20.06 -4.80 -41.08
N ILE A 434 -18.77 -4.51 -41.10
CA ILE A 434 -17.68 -5.34 -41.58
C ILE A 434 -16.87 -5.79 -40.36
N ILE A 435 -16.65 -7.09 -40.19
CA ILE A 435 -15.82 -7.64 -39.10
C ILE A 435 -14.63 -8.36 -39.74
N ILE A 436 -13.42 -7.93 -39.41
CA ILE A 436 -12.17 -8.47 -39.98
C ILE A 436 -10.97 -8.19 -39.06
N ASP A 437 -9.99 -9.08 -39.01
CA ASP A 437 -8.74 -8.80 -38.29
C ASP A 437 -7.89 -7.77 -39.07
N ASP A 438 -7.22 -6.86 -38.35
CA ASP A 438 -6.38 -5.80 -38.97
C ASP A 438 -5.28 -6.36 -39.88
N ASN A 439 -4.75 -7.55 -39.55
CA ASN A 439 -3.77 -8.28 -40.37
C ASN A 439 -4.36 -8.76 -41.70
N TYR A 440 -5.61 -9.23 -41.73
CA TYR A 440 -6.25 -9.66 -42.97
C TYR A 440 -6.65 -8.47 -43.82
N LEU A 441 -7.12 -7.37 -43.22
CA LEU A 441 -7.47 -6.17 -43.97
C LEU A 441 -6.27 -5.54 -44.69
N ILE A 442 -5.09 -5.51 -44.04
CA ILE A 442 -3.87 -5.05 -44.72
C ILE A 442 -3.38 -6.05 -45.78
N ASN A 443 -3.58 -7.35 -45.60
CA ASN A 443 -3.22 -8.36 -46.59
C ASN A 443 -4.12 -8.30 -47.83
N LEU A 444 -5.42 -8.02 -47.67
CA LEU A 444 -6.33 -7.70 -48.77
C LEU A 444 -5.79 -6.51 -49.57
N HIS A 445 -5.45 -5.41 -48.88
CA HIS A 445 -4.93 -4.21 -49.55
C HIS A 445 -3.58 -4.43 -50.25
N LYS A 446 -2.73 -5.32 -49.72
CA LYS A 446 -1.42 -5.67 -50.31
C LYS A 446 -1.50 -6.77 -51.37
N LYS A 447 -2.70 -7.26 -51.70
CA LYS A 447 -2.93 -8.39 -52.64
C LYS A 447 -2.27 -9.71 -52.20
N ASN A 448 -2.05 -9.88 -50.89
CA ASN A 448 -1.55 -11.11 -50.28
C ASN A 448 -2.68 -12.06 -49.85
N LEU A 449 -3.94 -11.66 -50.03
CA LEU A 449 -5.15 -12.41 -49.72
C LEU A 449 -6.24 -11.93 -50.69
N LEU A 450 -6.99 -12.85 -51.29
CA LEU A 450 -8.13 -12.48 -52.13
C LEU A 450 -9.38 -12.21 -51.28
N LEU A 451 -10.26 -11.33 -51.75
CA LEU A 451 -11.51 -11.00 -51.05
C LEU A 451 -12.41 -12.23 -50.88
N GLU A 452 -12.53 -13.03 -51.95
CA GLU A 452 -13.30 -14.28 -51.94
C GLU A 452 -12.73 -15.30 -50.96
N GLU A 453 -11.41 -15.47 -50.92
CA GLU A 453 -10.73 -16.35 -49.97
C GLU A 453 -10.99 -15.92 -48.52
N ALA A 454 -10.96 -14.61 -48.24
CA ALA A 454 -11.23 -14.07 -46.90
C ALA A 454 -12.67 -14.33 -46.45
N ILE A 455 -13.63 -14.30 -47.37
CA ILE A 455 -15.04 -14.59 -47.09
C ILE A 455 -15.25 -16.10 -46.88
N ILE A 456 -14.70 -16.94 -47.77
CA ILE A 456 -14.83 -18.41 -47.71
C ILE A 456 -14.17 -18.97 -46.45
N GLN A 457 -13.02 -18.42 -46.03
CA GLN A 457 -12.31 -18.83 -44.82
C GLN A 457 -12.89 -18.22 -43.54
N GLU A 458 -14.04 -17.55 -43.60
CA GLU A 458 -14.70 -16.93 -42.45
C GLU A 458 -13.79 -15.92 -41.72
N ARG A 459 -12.94 -15.21 -42.47
CA ARG A 459 -12.02 -14.17 -41.95
C ARG A 459 -12.56 -12.76 -42.14
N LEU A 460 -13.62 -12.61 -42.94
CA LEU A 460 -14.31 -11.36 -43.23
C LEU A 460 -15.82 -11.60 -43.20
N PHE A 461 -16.53 -10.88 -42.33
CA PHE A 461 -17.98 -10.98 -42.21
C PHE A 461 -18.67 -9.66 -42.54
N PHE A 462 -19.76 -9.74 -43.30
CA PHE A 462 -20.66 -8.63 -43.57
C PHE A 462 -21.99 -8.82 -42.87
N THR A 463 -22.49 -7.77 -42.23
CA THR A 463 -23.82 -7.73 -41.62
C THR A 463 -24.56 -6.47 -42.07
N GLY A 464 -25.79 -6.62 -42.57
CA GLY A 464 -26.55 -5.55 -43.22
C GLY A 464 -27.66 -6.10 -44.10
N THR A 465 -28.33 -5.25 -44.87
CA THR A 465 -29.30 -5.72 -45.87
C THR A 465 -28.55 -6.33 -47.06
N LYS A 466 -29.08 -7.40 -47.66
CA LYS A 466 -28.47 -8.07 -48.83
C LYS A 466 -28.08 -7.08 -49.92
N LYS A 467 -29.00 -6.17 -50.28
CA LYS A 467 -28.77 -5.08 -51.23
C LYS A 467 -27.56 -4.19 -50.88
N ASN A 468 -27.38 -3.84 -49.61
CA ASN A 468 -26.27 -2.98 -49.19
C ASN A 468 -24.95 -3.75 -49.14
N ILE A 469 -24.98 -5.02 -48.74
CA ILE A 469 -23.83 -5.91 -48.74
C ILE A 469 -23.33 -6.11 -50.16
N ASP A 470 -24.20 -6.51 -51.09
CA ASP A 470 -23.82 -6.80 -52.49
C ASP A 470 -23.16 -5.58 -53.15
N LYS A 471 -23.77 -4.40 -52.99
CA LYS A 471 -23.23 -3.13 -53.50
C LYS A 471 -21.87 -2.78 -52.91
N PHE A 472 -21.72 -2.94 -51.60
CA PHE A 472 -20.47 -2.59 -50.92
C PHE A 472 -19.35 -3.57 -51.27
N SER A 473 -19.65 -4.87 -51.30
CA SER A 473 -18.70 -5.92 -51.67
C SER A 473 -18.21 -5.77 -53.10
N GLN A 474 -19.08 -5.39 -54.03
CA GLN A 474 -18.69 -5.11 -55.42
C GLN A 474 -17.67 -3.96 -55.48
N ILE A 475 -17.96 -2.82 -54.86
CA ILE A 475 -17.05 -1.67 -54.86
C ILE A 475 -15.74 -1.97 -54.12
N LEU A 476 -15.81 -2.76 -53.04
CA LEU A 476 -14.63 -3.22 -52.32
C LEU A 476 -13.77 -4.13 -53.21
N SER A 477 -14.36 -5.04 -53.99
CA SER A 477 -13.63 -5.88 -54.95
C SER A 477 -12.94 -5.04 -56.02
N GLU A 478 -13.68 -4.14 -56.66
CA GLU A 478 -13.12 -3.24 -57.70
C GLU A 478 -11.96 -2.39 -57.16
N PHE A 479 -12.06 -1.93 -55.91
CA PHE A 479 -10.98 -1.19 -55.26
C PHE A 479 -9.72 -2.04 -55.06
N LEU A 480 -9.89 -3.27 -54.56
CA LEU A 480 -8.79 -4.21 -54.25
C LEU A 480 -8.14 -4.78 -55.52
N GLU A 481 -8.86 -4.82 -56.65
CA GLU A 481 -8.29 -5.21 -57.95
C GLU A 481 -7.42 -4.09 -58.55
N LYS A 482 -7.90 -2.85 -58.48
CA LYS A 482 -7.25 -1.68 -59.10
C LYS A 482 -6.04 -1.12 -58.33
N ASN A 483 -6.01 -1.28 -57.01
CA ASN A 483 -4.95 -0.76 -56.12
C ASN A 483 -4.27 -1.91 -55.41
#